data_AF-A0A2K6DKW3-F1
#
_entry.id   AF-A0A2K6DKW3-F1
#
_cell.length_a   1.000
_cell.length_b   1.000
_cell.length_c   1.000
_cell.angle_alpha   90.00
_cell.angle_beta   90.00
_cell.angle_gamma   90.00
#
_symmetry.space_group_name_H-M   'P 1'
#
loop_
_entity.id
_entity.type
_entity.pdbx_description
1 polymer ?
#
loop_
_entity_poly.entity_id
_entity_poly.type
_entity_poly.pdbx_seq_one_letter_code
_entity_poly.pdbx_strand_id
1 'polypeptide(L)'
;MRAAPAAPLLQLLLLLGLWLEAAGVAESPLPAVVLAILARNAEHSLPHYLGALERLDYPRARMALWCATDHNVDNTTEMLQEWLAAVGDDYAAVVWRPEGEPRFYPDEEGPKHWTKERHQFLMELKQEALTFARDWGADYILFADTDNILTNNQTLRLLMGQGLPVVAPMLDSQTYYSNFWCGITPQGYYRRTAEYFPTKNRQRRGCFRVPMVHSTFLVSLRAEGADQLAFYPPHPNYTWPFDDIIVFAYACQAAGVAVHVCNEHRYGYINVPVKSHQGLEDERVNFIHLILEALVDGPPMQASAHVTRPSKRPSKIGFDEVFVISLARRPDRRERMLASLWEMEISGRVVDAVDGRMLNSSAIRSLGVDLLPGYQDPYSGRTLTKGEVGCFLSHYSIWEEVVAREQYKAHFWPRDLVAFSARPLLAAPTHYAGDAEWLSDTETSSPWDDDSGRLISWSGSQKALRSPRLDMAGSSGHSLQPQPRDEL
;
A
#
# COMPACT_ATOMS: atom_id res chain seq x y z
N MET A 1 34.56 -75.42 -27.62
CA MET A 1 34.40 -74.16 -26.86
C MET A 1 33.01 -73.60 -27.13
N ARG A 2 32.11 -73.64 -26.15
CA ARG A 2 30.83 -72.92 -26.16
C ARG A 2 30.77 -72.13 -24.86
N ALA A 3 30.79 -70.80 -24.97
CA ALA A 3 30.67 -69.87 -23.85
C ALA A 3 29.18 -69.57 -23.59
N ALA A 4 28.79 -69.55 -22.32
CA ALA A 4 27.45 -69.21 -21.86
C ALA A 4 27.23 -67.67 -21.84
N PRO A 5 26.01 -67.16 -22.03
CA PRO A 5 25.76 -65.73 -22.10
C PRO A 5 25.57 -65.14 -20.69
N ALA A 6 26.44 -64.21 -20.31
CA ALA A 6 26.25 -63.31 -19.17
C ALA A 6 25.36 -62.14 -19.62
N ALA A 7 24.04 -62.29 -19.50
CA ALA A 7 23.06 -61.27 -19.90
C ALA A 7 21.95 -60.90 -18.88
N PRO A 8 21.78 -61.49 -17.67
CA PRO A 8 20.70 -61.04 -16.79
C PRO A 8 21.12 -59.93 -15.81
N LEU A 9 22.41 -59.76 -15.50
CA LEU A 9 22.85 -58.81 -14.47
C LEU A 9 22.88 -57.35 -14.93
N LEU A 10 23.18 -57.10 -16.22
CA LEU A 10 23.25 -55.74 -16.77
C LEU A 10 21.84 -55.13 -16.93
N GLN A 11 20.86 -55.94 -17.31
CA GLN A 11 19.45 -55.50 -17.40
C GLN A 11 18.84 -55.26 -16.01
N LEU A 12 19.22 -56.05 -15.00
CA LEU A 12 18.77 -55.83 -13.63
C LEU A 12 19.35 -54.53 -13.04
N LEU A 13 20.62 -54.23 -13.31
CA LEU A 13 21.27 -52.97 -12.89
C LEU A 13 20.71 -51.74 -13.61
N LEU A 14 20.35 -51.85 -14.90
CA LEU A 14 19.66 -50.79 -15.63
C LEU A 14 18.24 -50.55 -15.11
N LEU A 15 17.51 -51.61 -14.76
CA LEU A 15 16.19 -51.49 -14.14
C LEU A 15 16.26 -50.93 -12.71
N LEU A 16 17.27 -51.27 -11.92
CA LEU A 16 17.52 -50.66 -10.60
C LEU A 16 17.93 -49.19 -10.70
N GLY A 17 18.73 -48.81 -11.71
CA GLY A 17 19.07 -47.41 -12.00
C GLY A 17 17.87 -46.58 -12.42
N LEU A 18 17.00 -47.14 -13.27
CA LEU A 18 15.74 -46.50 -13.68
C LEU A 18 14.70 -46.42 -12.55
N TRP A 19 14.70 -47.35 -11.60
CA TRP A 19 13.86 -47.28 -10.40
C TRP A 19 14.36 -46.24 -9.38
N LEU A 20 15.67 -45.99 -9.29
CA LEU A 20 16.21 -44.90 -8.47
C LEU A 20 16.00 -43.52 -9.12
N GLU A 21 15.94 -43.42 -10.45
CA GLU A 21 15.58 -42.17 -11.13
C GLU A 21 14.06 -41.90 -11.14
N ALA A 22 13.22 -42.93 -11.02
CA ALA A 22 11.76 -42.82 -10.95
C ALA A 22 11.21 -42.64 -9.52
N ALA A 23 12.03 -42.87 -8.48
CA ALA A 23 11.76 -42.37 -7.14
C ALA A 23 12.10 -40.87 -7.17
N GLY A 24 11.11 -40.06 -7.55
CA GLY A 24 11.26 -38.63 -7.73
C GLY A 24 12.14 -38.01 -6.65
N VAL A 25 13.13 -37.22 -7.09
CA VAL A 25 13.87 -36.31 -6.21
C VAL A 25 12.81 -35.53 -5.45
N ALA A 26 12.55 -35.92 -4.20
CA ALA A 26 11.65 -35.18 -3.35
C ALA A 26 12.23 -33.76 -3.31
N GLU A 27 11.48 -32.78 -3.81
CA GLU A 27 11.90 -31.38 -3.69
C GLU A 27 12.29 -31.16 -2.23
N SER A 28 13.51 -30.65 -2.01
CA SER A 28 13.95 -30.27 -0.67
C SER A 28 12.85 -29.42 -0.05
N PRO A 29 12.44 -29.70 1.20
CA PRO A 29 11.35 -28.97 1.81
C PRO A 29 11.65 -27.47 1.78
N LEU A 30 10.64 -26.67 1.43
CA LEU A 30 10.78 -25.21 1.40
C LEU A 30 11.38 -24.71 2.72
N PRO A 31 12.20 -23.64 2.70
CA PRO A 31 12.83 -23.11 3.91
C PRO A 31 11.85 -22.86 5.07
N ALA A 32 12.30 -23.05 6.31
CA ALA A 32 11.52 -22.70 7.48
C ALA A 32 11.58 -21.17 7.73
N VAL A 33 10.44 -20.54 8.00
CA VAL A 33 10.35 -19.07 8.14
C VAL A 33 9.70 -18.70 9.47
N VAL A 34 10.28 -17.75 10.21
CA VAL A 34 9.57 -17.06 11.30
C VAL A 34 9.00 -15.76 10.78
N LEU A 35 7.72 -15.48 11.06
CA LEU A 35 7.12 -14.17 10.89
C LEU A 35 7.09 -13.45 12.25
N ALA A 36 7.81 -12.35 12.37
CA ALA A 36 7.77 -11.47 13.54
C ALA A 36 6.72 -10.38 13.33
N ILE A 37 5.64 -10.44 14.12
CA ILE A 37 4.50 -9.53 14.09
C ILE A 37 4.51 -8.72 15.39
N LEU A 38 4.89 -7.44 15.31
CA LEU A 38 4.95 -6.53 16.44
C LEU A 38 3.92 -5.44 16.26
N ALA A 39 2.93 -5.38 17.15
CA ALA A 39 1.76 -4.53 16.94
C ALA A 39 1.59 -3.50 18.07
N ARG A 40 1.44 -2.24 17.68
CA ARG A 40 1.01 -1.16 18.56
C ARG A 40 0.01 -0.25 17.86
N ASN A 41 -1.20 -0.17 18.42
CA ASN A 41 -2.30 0.66 17.94
C ASN A 41 -2.57 0.49 16.43
N ALA A 42 -2.67 -0.76 16.01
CA ALA A 42 -2.78 -1.20 14.62
C ALA A 42 -4.19 -1.69 14.23
N GLU A 43 -5.24 -1.39 15.01
CA GLU A 43 -6.63 -1.81 14.72
C GLU A 43 -7.04 -1.44 13.27
N HIS A 44 -6.62 -0.27 12.81
CA HIS A 44 -6.94 0.27 11.49
C HIS A 44 -6.32 -0.52 10.32
N SER A 45 -5.16 -1.14 10.51
CA SER A 45 -4.36 -1.79 9.45
C SER A 45 -4.35 -3.31 9.55
N LEU A 46 -4.48 -3.86 10.75
CA LEU A 46 -4.45 -5.30 11.05
C LEU A 46 -5.34 -6.16 10.13
N PRO A 47 -6.61 -5.81 9.82
CA PRO A 47 -7.42 -6.62 8.93
C PRO A 47 -6.76 -6.86 7.57
N HIS A 48 -6.18 -5.81 6.98
CA HIS A 48 -5.55 -5.87 5.67
C HIS A 48 -4.18 -6.55 5.73
N TYR A 49 -3.43 -6.31 6.81
CA TYR A 49 -2.14 -6.93 7.07
C TYR A 49 -2.26 -8.45 7.23
N LEU A 50 -3.15 -8.91 8.13
CA LEU A 50 -3.37 -10.32 8.39
C LEU A 50 -3.92 -11.04 7.15
N GLY A 51 -4.83 -10.40 6.41
CA GLY A 51 -5.30 -10.93 5.14
C GLY A 51 -4.17 -11.11 4.13
N ALA A 52 -3.21 -10.17 4.08
CA ALA A 52 -2.04 -10.29 3.22
C ALA A 52 -1.16 -11.49 3.62
N LEU A 53 -0.94 -11.71 4.92
CA LEU A 53 -0.17 -12.86 5.42
C LEU A 53 -0.86 -14.20 5.11
N GLU A 54 -2.17 -14.27 5.28
CA GLU A 54 -2.97 -15.48 4.97
C GLU A 54 -2.87 -15.93 3.52
N ARG A 55 -2.68 -14.96 2.61
CA ARG A 55 -2.60 -15.17 1.17
C ARG A 55 -1.19 -15.44 0.65
N LEU A 56 -0.15 -15.31 1.49
CA LEU A 56 1.21 -15.65 1.08
C LEU A 56 1.25 -17.06 0.49
N ASP A 57 1.85 -17.21 -0.68
CA ASP A 57 2.02 -18.51 -1.34
C ASP A 57 3.19 -19.26 -0.71
N TYR A 58 3.01 -19.61 0.56
CA TYR A 58 3.98 -20.33 1.36
C TYR A 58 3.25 -21.29 2.31
N PRO A 59 3.70 -22.54 2.47
CA PRO A 59 3.01 -23.49 3.34
C PRO A 59 3.05 -23.02 4.79
N ARG A 60 1.88 -22.85 5.42
CA ARG A 60 1.77 -22.45 6.84
C ARG A 60 2.52 -23.40 7.78
N ALA A 61 2.54 -24.70 7.46
CA ALA A 61 3.31 -25.72 8.17
C ALA A 61 4.85 -25.55 8.07
N ARG A 62 5.35 -24.61 7.25
CA ARG A 62 6.77 -24.21 7.18
C ARG A 62 7.01 -22.83 7.80
N MET A 63 5.99 -22.26 8.42
CA MET A 63 6.01 -20.93 9.01
C MET A 63 5.71 -20.99 10.50
N ALA A 64 6.49 -20.29 11.30
CA ALA A 64 6.17 -20.02 12.70
C ALA A 64 5.80 -18.55 12.87
N LEU A 65 4.86 -18.28 13.77
CA LEU A 65 4.42 -16.93 14.12
C LEU A 65 5.07 -16.53 15.45
N TRP A 66 5.67 -15.36 15.49
CA TRP A 66 6.12 -14.71 16.72
C TRP A 66 5.39 -13.37 16.83
N CYS A 67 4.39 -13.32 17.70
CA CYS A 67 3.45 -12.21 17.80
C CYS A 67 3.56 -11.55 19.16
N ALA A 68 3.75 -10.23 19.18
CA ALA A 68 3.79 -9.42 20.38
C ALA A 68 3.01 -8.12 20.22
N THR A 69 2.47 -7.62 21.35
CA THR A 69 1.83 -6.32 21.40
C THR A 69 2.59 -5.37 22.33
N ASP A 70 2.49 -4.07 22.05
CA ASP A 70 3.12 -3.00 22.83
C ASP A 70 2.05 -1.94 23.15
N HIS A 71 1.69 -1.79 24.43
CA HIS A 71 0.93 -0.65 24.97
C HIS A 71 -0.23 -0.16 24.08
N ASN A 72 -1.20 -1.05 23.82
CA ASN A 72 -2.36 -0.77 22.98
C ASN A 72 -3.46 -0.03 23.74
N VAL A 73 -4.04 1.00 23.12
CA VAL A 73 -5.25 1.69 23.58
C VAL A 73 -6.47 1.38 22.71
N ASP A 74 -6.28 0.71 21.58
CA ASP A 74 -7.30 0.27 20.62
C ASP A 74 -7.48 -1.27 20.68
N ASN A 75 -8.27 -1.84 19.76
CA ASN A 75 -8.62 -3.27 19.76
C ASN A 75 -7.53 -4.19 19.15
N THR A 76 -6.28 -3.71 19.03
CA THR A 76 -5.17 -4.44 18.39
C THR A 76 -4.92 -5.81 19.02
N THR A 77 -4.89 -5.87 20.36
CA THR A 77 -4.57 -7.10 21.10
C THR A 77 -5.66 -8.15 20.87
N GLU A 78 -6.92 -7.76 20.99
CA GLU A 78 -8.09 -8.61 20.81
C GLU A 78 -8.18 -9.15 19.37
N MET A 79 -7.90 -8.32 18.36
CA MET A 79 -7.92 -8.74 16.96
C MET A 79 -6.83 -9.77 16.64
N LEU A 80 -5.62 -9.59 17.19
CA LEU A 80 -4.56 -10.60 17.03
C LEU A 80 -4.92 -11.90 17.75
N GLN A 81 -5.55 -11.83 18.92
CA GLN A 81 -6.03 -13.03 19.61
C GLN A 81 -7.11 -13.76 18.83
N GLU A 82 -8.09 -13.04 18.27
CA GLU A 82 -9.14 -13.60 17.43
C GLU A 82 -8.55 -14.31 16.21
N TRP A 83 -7.61 -13.65 15.53
CA TRP A 83 -6.91 -14.21 14.38
C TRP A 83 -6.12 -15.47 14.73
N LEU A 84 -5.29 -15.41 15.77
CA LEU A 84 -4.47 -16.54 16.21
C LEU A 84 -5.32 -17.72 16.66
N ALA A 85 -6.47 -17.47 17.31
CA ALA A 85 -7.42 -18.53 17.66
C ALA A 85 -8.04 -19.21 16.43
N ALA A 86 -8.19 -18.47 15.32
CA ALA A 86 -8.79 -18.97 14.09
C ALA A 86 -7.81 -19.71 13.17
N VAL A 87 -6.54 -19.28 13.10
CA VAL A 87 -5.56 -19.82 12.13
C VAL A 87 -4.29 -20.40 12.75
N GLY A 88 -4.08 -20.24 14.07
CA GLY A 88 -2.81 -20.57 14.72
C GLY A 88 -2.39 -22.03 14.56
N ASP A 89 -3.35 -22.96 14.55
CA ASP A 89 -3.10 -24.40 14.41
C ASP A 89 -2.59 -24.80 13.00
N ASP A 90 -2.74 -23.93 12.00
CA ASP A 90 -2.19 -24.16 10.66
C ASP A 90 -0.67 -23.90 10.57
N TYR A 91 -0.13 -23.14 11.53
CA TYR A 91 1.28 -22.74 11.58
C TYR A 91 2.11 -23.75 12.36
N ALA A 92 3.39 -23.86 12.00
CA ALA A 92 4.31 -24.84 12.61
C ALA A 92 4.56 -24.57 14.11
N ALA A 93 4.52 -23.29 14.50
CA ALA A 93 4.58 -22.85 15.88
C ALA A 93 3.97 -21.45 16.02
N VAL A 94 3.44 -21.13 17.19
CA VAL A 94 2.93 -19.80 17.53
C VAL A 94 3.48 -19.39 18.89
N VAL A 95 4.13 -18.23 18.95
CA VAL A 95 4.50 -17.55 20.19
C VAL A 95 3.65 -16.30 20.31
N TRP A 96 2.89 -16.19 21.40
CA TRP A 96 2.03 -15.06 21.69
C TRP A 96 2.49 -14.34 22.96
N ARG A 97 2.84 -13.07 22.83
CA ARG A 97 3.33 -12.18 23.90
C ARG A 97 2.42 -10.95 24.02
N PRO A 98 1.24 -11.09 24.65
CA PRO A 98 0.38 -9.93 24.90
C PRO A 98 0.98 -9.08 26.01
N GLU A 99 1.13 -7.79 25.76
CA GLU A 99 1.28 -6.79 26.80
C GLU A 99 -0.05 -6.03 26.95
N GLY A 100 -0.71 -6.22 28.10
CA GLY A 100 -2.02 -5.63 28.38
C GLY A 100 -1.96 -4.36 29.23
N GLU A 101 -0.90 -4.18 30.02
CA GLU A 101 -0.66 -2.99 30.85
C GLU A 101 0.85 -2.80 31.05
N PRO A 102 1.36 -1.55 31.09
CA PRO A 102 0.58 -0.32 30.94
C PRO A 102 0.14 -0.05 29.49
N ARG A 103 -0.86 0.82 29.30
CA ARG A 103 -1.37 1.19 27.96
C ARG A 103 -0.60 2.32 27.28
N PHE A 104 0.30 2.97 28.00
CA PHE A 104 1.10 4.10 27.54
C PHE A 104 2.44 4.15 28.29
N TYR A 105 3.45 4.74 27.66
CA TYR A 105 4.74 5.00 28.31
C TYR A 105 4.64 6.26 29.19
N PRO A 106 5.33 6.32 30.35
CA PRO A 106 5.22 7.45 31.28
C PRO A 106 5.52 8.83 30.66
N ASP A 107 6.47 8.89 29.72
CA ASP A 107 6.95 10.12 29.09
C ASP A 107 6.36 10.34 27.67
N GLU A 108 5.29 9.62 27.30
CA GLU A 108 4.67 9.81 25.98
C GLU A 108 3.70 10.99 25.95
N GLU A 109 3.81 11.85 24.92
CA GLU A 109 2.89 12.98 24.70
C GLU A 109 1.59 12.52 23.98
N GLY A 110 1.64 11.35 23.36
CA GLY A 110 0.55 10.75 22.61
C GLY A 110 0.95 9.37 22.06
N PRO A 111 0.00 8.63 21.49
CA PRO A 111 0.20 7.22 21.09
C PRO A 111 1.26 7.03 19.98
N LYS A 112 1.64 8.13 19.30
CA LYS A 112 2.62 8.14 18.21
C LYS A 112 3.97 8.73 18.62
N HIS A 113 4.12 9.17 19.87
CA HIS A 113 5.41 9.60 20.40
C HIS A 113 6.36 8.40 20.56
N TRP A 114 7.62 8.58 20.15
CA TRP A 114 8.69 7.59 20.28
C TRP A 114 9.61 7.95 21.44
N THR A 115 9.25 7.47 22.63
CA THR A 115 10.12 7.57 23.81
C THR A 115 11.32 6.63 23.68
N LYS A 116 12.36 6.88 24.48
CA LYS A 116 13.54 6.02 24.51
C LYS A 116 13.19 4.60 24.97
N GLU A 117 12.29 4.50 25.94
CA GLU A 117 11.78 3.26 26.51
C GLU A 117 11.01 2.46 25.46
N ARG A 118 10.20 3.13 24.64
CA ARG A 118 9.51 2.50 23.50
C ARG A 118 10.50 1.94 22.48
N HIS A 119 11.53 2.71 22.11
CA HIS A 119 12.58 2.22 21.21
C HIS A 119 13.29 1.00 21.79
N GLN A 120 13.63 1.04 23.08
CA GLN A 120 14.26 -0.07 23.76
C GLN A 120 13.37 -1.32 23.75
N PHE A 121 12.11 -1.20 24.16
CA PHE A 121 11.18 -2.31 24.21
C PHE A 121 10.95 -2.95 22.83
N LEU A 122 10.79 -2.13 21.79
CA LEU A 122 10.69 -2.63 20.41
C LEU A 122 11.95 -3.42 19.99
N MET A 123 13.15 -2.94 20.34
CA MET A 123 14.40 -3.64 20.04
C MET A 123 14.54 -4.94 20.83
N GLU A 124 14.10 -4.97 22.09
CA GLU A 124 14.04 -6.18 22.92
C GLU A 124 13.10 -7.23 22.29
N LEU A 125 11.89 -6.83 21.86
CA LEU A 125 10.96 -7.73 21.15
C LEU A 125 11.56 -8.25 19.83
N LYS A 126 12.17 -7.38 19.01
CA LYS A 126 12.84 -7.79 17.76
C LYS A 126 13.99 -8.77 18.04
N GLN A 127 14.73 -8.54 19.12
CA GLN A 127 15.80 -9.45 19.55
C GLN A 127 15.25 -10.80 20.01
N GLU A 128 14.18 -10.82 20.81
CA GLU A 128 13.55 -12.07 21.25
C GLU A 128 13.02 -12.88 20.06
N ALA A 129 12.39 -12.23 19.08
CA ALA A 129 11.94 -12.88 17.85
C ALA A 129 13.10 -13.48 17.05
N LEU A 130 14.22 -12.74 16.93
CA LEU A 130 15.43 -13.22 16.27
C LEU A 130 16.07 -14.42 17.00
N THR A 131 16.14 -14.37 18.32
CA THR A 131 16.64 -15.46 19.16
C THR A 131 15.75 -16.69 19.02
N PHE A 132 14.42 -16.53 19.10
CA PHE A 132 13.47 -17.60 18.87
C PHE A 132 13.66 -18.25 17.49
N ALA A 133 13.82 -17.45 16.44
CA ALA A 133 14.01 -17.99 15.09
C ALA A 133 15.30 -18.81 14.95
N ARG A 134 16.39 -18.38 15.60
CA ARG A 134 17.64 -19.15 15.66
C ARG A 134 17.47 -20.46 16.43
N ASP A 135 16.87 -20.39 17.62
CA ASP A 135 16.70 -21.55 18.50
C ASP A 135 15.73 -22.60 17.92
N TRP A 136 14.69 -22.14 17.22
CA TRP A 136 13.73 -22.99 16.52
C TRP A 136 14.32 -23.64 15.25
N GLY A 137 15.48 -23.17 14.78
CA GLY A 137 16.13 -23.70 13.58
C GLY A 137 15.51 -23.18 12.27
N ALA A 138 15.02 -21.95 12.27
CA ALA A 138 14.51 -21.31 11.06
C ALA A 138 15.63 -21.02 10.06
N ASP A 139 15.28 -20.99 8.78
CA ASP A 139 16.18 -20.59 7.70
C ASP A 139 16.12 -19.07 7.48
N TYR A 140 14.93 -18.51 7.66
CA TYR A 140 14.67 -17.09 7.51
C TYR A 140 13.79 -16.55 8.63
N ILE A 141 13.94 -15.26 8.91
CA ILE A 141 12.98 -14.47 9.69
C ILE A 141 12.53 -13.27 8.86
N LEU A 142 11.21 -13.08 8.75
CA LEU A 142 10.61 -11.88 8.17
C LEU A 142 10.16 -10.98 9.32
N PHE A 143 10.73 -9.80 9.40
CA PHE A 143 10.14 -8.70 10.17
C PHE A 143 9.16 -7.99 9.27
N ALA A 144 7.91 -7.80 9.73
CA ALA A 144 6.88 -7.09 8.97
C ALA A 144 6.01 -6.24 9.90
N ASP A 145 6.22 -4.93 9.90
CA ASP A 145 5.39 -3.95 10.61
C ASP A 145 3.92 -4.07 10.16
N THR A 146 2.98 -3.89 11.09
CA THR A 146 1.54 -4.18 10.90
C THR A 146 0.81 -3.23 9.96
N ASP A 147 1.44 -2.14 9.53
CA ASP A 147 0.95 -1.19 8.54
C ASP A 147 1.56 -1.40 7.14
N ASN A 148 2.34 -2.47 6.96
CA ASN A 148 2.94 -2.87 5.69
C ASN A 148 2.18 -4.03 5.03
N ILE A 149 1.48 -3.73 3.94
CA ILE A 149 0.54 -4.66 3.30
C ILE A 149 1.20 -5.35 2.12
N LEU A 150 1.63 -6.60 2.30
CA LEU A 150 2.22 -7.46 1.26
C LEU A 150 1.17 -7.99 0.28
N THR A 151 0.73 -7.14 -0.65
CA THR A 151 -0.30 -7.51 -1.63
C THR A 151 0.17 -8.56 -2.64
N ASN A 152 1.47 -8.76 -2.80
CA ASN A 152 2.04 -9.81 -3.64
C ASN A 152 2.27 -11.09 -2.83
N ASN A 153 1.48 -12.13 -3.10
CA ASN A 153 1.58 -13.41 -2.41
C ASN A 153 2.90 -14.16 -2.65
N GLN A 154 3.64 -13.85 -3.71
CA GLN A 154 4.94 -14.48 -4.01
C GLN A 154 6.11 -13.85 -3.25
N THR A 155 5.87 -12.82 -2.40
CA THR A 155 6.94 -12.03 -1.77
C THR A 155 8.03 -12.88 -1.13
N LEU A 156 7.68 -13.86 -0.29
CA LEU A 156 8.68 -14.71 0.37
C LEU A 156 9.56 -15.47 -0.62
N ARG A 157 8.96 -16.12 -1.63
CA ARG A 157 9.69 -16.88 -2.65
C ARG A 157 10.59 -15.99 -3.48
N LEU A 158 10.10 -14.81 -3.88
CA LEU A 158 10.85 -13.84 -4.68
C LEU A 158 12.08 -13.31 -3.93
N LEU A 159 11.93 -13.02 -2.63
CA LEU A 159 13.03 -12.55 -1.79
C LEU A 159 14.05 -13.65 -1.49
N MET A 160 13.59 -14.86 -1.14
CA MET A 160 14.48 -16.01 -0.92
C MET A 160 15.26 -16.39 -2.18
N GLY A 161 14.63 -16.30 -3.35
CA GLY A 161 15.26 -16.57 -4.64
C GLY A 161 16.45 -15.67 -4.96
N GLN A 162 16.60 -14.53 -4.27
CA GLN A 162 17.76 -13.67 -4.44
C GLN A 162 19.02 -14.21 -3.74
N GLY A 163 18.87 -15.10 -2.75
CA GLY A 163 20.00 -15.65 -1.99
C GLY A 163 20.78 -14.59 -1.19
N LEU A 164 20.12 -13.49 -0.82
CA LEU A 164 20.73 -12.35 -0.11
C LEU A 164 20.59 -12.49 1.41
N PRO A 165 21.55 -11.96 2.20
CA PRO A 165 21.54 -12.14 3.65
C PRO A 165 20.48 -11.28 4.35
N VAL A 166 20.30 -10.03 3.91
CA VAL A 166 19.22 -9.14 4.37
C VAL A 166 18.62 -8.47 3.13
N VAL A 167 17.32 -8.65 2.92
CA VAL A 167 16.63 -8.18 1.73
C VAL A 167 15.23 -7.64 2.06
N ALA A 168 14.93 -6.43 1.58
CA ALA A 168 13.62 -5.83 1.70
C ALA A 168 12.86 -5.82 0.37
N PRO A 169 11.56 -6.15 0.37
CA PRO A 169 10.69 -5.81 -0.76
C PRO A 169 10.45 -4.29 -0.76
N MET A 170 10.70 -3.60 -1.87
CA MET A 170 10.40 -2.17 -1.96
C MET A 170 8.88 -1.97 -1.95
N LEU A 171 8.37 -1.29 -0.91
CA LEU A 171 6.95 -1.01 -0.72
C LEU A 171 6.56 0.35 -1.31
N ASP A 172 5.34 0.43 -1.83
CA ASP A 172 4.77 1.65 -2.39
C ASP A 172 4.05 2.47 -1.31
N SER A 173 4.07 3.79 -1.47
CA SER A 173 3.54 4.76 -0.49
C SER A 173 2.94 5.95 -1.24
N GLN A 174 2.07 6.70 -0.55
CA GLN A 174 1.41 7.89 -1.10
C GLN A 174 2.42 9.00 -1.41
N THR A 175 3.54 9.05 -0.67
CA THR A 175 4.58 10.09 -0.78
C THR A 175 5.89 9.51 -1.35
N TYR A 176 7.00 10.20 -1.12
CA TYR A 176 8.34 9.67 -1.38
C TYR A 176 8.90 8.87 -0.20
N TYR A 177 8.17 8.67 0.89
CA TYR A 177 8.56 7.78 1.98
C TYR A 177 8.79 6.36 1.47
N SER A 178 9.77 5.64 2.01
CA SER A 178 10.04 4.26 1.62
C SER A 178 10.72 3.50 2.72
N ASN A 179 10.70 2.17 2.63
CA ASN A 179 11.28 1.26 3.61
C ASN A 179 12.80 1.02 3.44
N PHE A 180 13.53 1.96 2.83
CA PHE A 180 14.97 1.87 2.59
C PHE A 180 15.62 3.25 2.49
N TRP A 181 16.91 3.34 2.83
CA TRP A 181 17.72 4.53 2.61
C TRP A 181 18.85 4.25 1.63
N CYS A 182 19.09 5.14 0.66
CA CYS A 182 20.25 5.02 -0.25
C CYS A 182 21.56 5.59 0.30
N GLY A 183 21.53 6.23 1.47
CA GLY A 183 22.70 6.85 2.06
C GLY A 183 22.51 7.09 3.55
N ILE A 184 23.64 7.03 4.27
CA ILE A 184 23.75 7.34 5.69
C ILE A 184 24.87 8.35 5.90
N THR A 185 24.70 9.32 6.80
CA THR A 185 25.74 10.26 7.24
C THR A 185 26.71 9.56 8.21
N PRO A 186 27.92 10.11 8.47
CA PRO A 186 28.82 9.53 9.46
C PRO A 186 28.22 9.40 10.88
N GLN A 187 27.17 10.17 11.19
CA GLN A 187 26.44 10.15 12.45
C GLN A 187 25.26 9.17 12.46
N GLY A 188 25.04 8.38 11.40
CA GLY A 188 23.97 7.38 11.35
C GLY A 188 22.62 7.89 10.84
N TYR A 189 22.55 9.11 10.31
CA TYR A 189 21.29 9.70 9.83
C TYR A 189 21.05 9.50 8.34
N TYR A 190 19.80 9.64 7.93
CA TYR A 190 19.40 9.62 6.53
C TYR A 190 20.23 10.58 5.68
N ARG A 191 20.65 10.11 4.51
CA ARG A 191 21.27 10.93 3.48
C ARG A 191 20.70 10.58 2.12
N ARG A 192 19.96 11.52 1.52
CA ARG A 192 19.48 11.38 0.15
C ARG A 192 20.66 11.29 -0.84
N THR A 193 20.57 10.38 -1.79
CA THR A 193 21.55 10.22 -2.88
C THR A 193 20.87 10.31 -4.25
N ALA A 194 21.67 10.45 -5.30
CA ALA A 194 21.18 10.45 -6.69
C ALA A 194 20.46 9.15 -7.08
N GLU A 195 20.71 8.05 -6.37
CA GLU A 195 20.11 6.74 -6.64
C GLU A 195 18.69 6.58 -6.08
N TYR A 196 18.27 7.46 -5.18
CA TYR A 196 17.00 7.31 -4.47
C TYR A 196 15.79 7.34 -5.40
N PHE A 197 15.62 8.42 -6.16
CA PHE A 197 14.46 8.56 -7.05
C PHE A 197 14.46 7.55 -8.20
N PRO A 198 15.59 7.25 -8.87
CA PRO A 198 15.63 6.19 -9.87
C PRO A 198 15.20 4.82 -9.32
N THR A 199 15.57 4.51 -8.08
CA THR A 199 15.18 3.26 -7.40
C THR A 199 13.71 3.30 -6.97
N LYS A 200 13.28 4.33 -6.23
CA LYS A 200 11.91 4.46 -5.71
C LYS A 200 10.86 4.51 -6.82
N ASN A 201 11.15 5.21 -7.91
CA ASN A 201 10.26 5.35 -9.05
C ASN A 201 10.38 4.19 -10.06
N ARG A 202 11.17 3.15 -9.75
CA ARG A 202 11.43 2.00 -10.62
C ARG A 202 11.95 2.39 -12.02
N GLN A 203 12.66 3.51 -12.13
CA GLN A 203 13.40 3.86 -13.36
C GLN A 203 14.58 2.92 -13.55
N ARG A 204 15.12 2.38 -12.45
CA ARG A 204 16.02 1.22 -12.41
C ARG A 204 15.31 0.09 -11.67
N ARG A 205 15.30 -1.12 -12.26
CA ARG A 205 14.68 -2.32 -11.66
C ARG A 205 15.76 -3.34 -11.32
N GLY A 206 15.72 -3.86 -10.10
CA GLY A 206 16.73 -4.76 -9.56
C GLY A 206 16.70 -4.87 -8.04
N CYS A 207 17.60 -5.69 -7.51
CA CYS A 207 18.00 -5.69 -6.11
C CYS A 207 19.27 -4.84 -5.92
N PHE A 208 19.17 -3.81 -5.11
CA PHE A 208 20.23 -2.82 -4.92
C PHE A 208 20.77 -2.89 -3.49
N ARG A 209 22.09 -2.92 -3.36
CA ARG A 209 22.73 -2.77 -2.06
C ARG A 209 22.47 -1.38 -1.51
N VAL A 210 21.96 -1.32 -0.29
CA VAL A 210 21.61 -0.10 0.43
C VAL A 210 22.18 -0.16 1.84
N PRO A 211 22.50 0.99 2.47
CA PRO A 211 23.00 0.99 3.84
C PRO A 211 21.95 0.59 4.88
N MET A 212 20.65 0.71 4.58
CA MET A 212 19.59 0.37 5.53
C MET A 212 18.27 0.03 4.83
N VAL A 213 17.57 -0.95 5.40
CA VAL A 213 16.15 -1.25 5.18
C VAL A 213 15.44 -1.31 6.52
N HIS A 214 14.15 -1.02 6.54
CA HIS A 214 13.35 -1.06 7.75
C HIS A 214 11.93 -1.55 7.48
N SER A 215 11.14 -1.69 8.54
CA SER A 215 9.72 -2.06 8.58
C SER A 215 9.32 -3.40 7.98
N THR A 216 9.71 -3.72 6.75
CA THR A 216 9.56 -5.08 6.21
C THR A 216 10.82 -5.53 5.49
N PHE A 217 11.44 -6.59 6.01
CA PHE A 217 12.62 -7.21 5.44
C PHE A 217 12.80 -8.65 5.91
N LEU A 218 13.42 -9.45 5.05
CA LEU A 218 13.74 -10.85 5.27
C LEU A 218 15.24 -10.97 5.61
N VAL A 219 15.55 -11.72 6.67
CA VAL A 219 16.92 -12.06 7.07
C VAL A 219 17.14 -13.54 6.86
N SER A 220 18.20 -13.90 6.13
CA SER A 220 18.70 -15.28 6.03
C SER A 220 19.54 -15.60 7.26
N LEU A 221 19.09 -16.53 8.09
CA LEU A 221 19.78 -16.93 9.33
C LEU A 221 20.98 -17.84 9.05
N ARG A 222 21.11 -18.34 7.82
CA ARG A 222 22.21 -19.19 7.36
C ARG A 222 23.32 -18.41 6.64
N ALA A 223 23.12 -17.12 6.40
CA ALA A 223 24.12 -16.33 5.71
C ALA A 223 25.33 -16.02 6.60
N GLU A 224 26.48 -15.79 5.95
CA GLU A 224 27.70 -15.40 6.65
C GLU A 224 27.50 -14.09 7.43
N GLY A 225 27.89 -14.09 8.71
CA GLY A 225 27.72 -12.96 9.63
C GLY A 225 26.31 -12.80 10.22
N ALA A 226 25.33 -13.62 9.82
CA ALA A 226 23.95 -13.53 10.31
C ALA A 226 23.82 -13.86 11.79
N ASP A 227 24.75 -14.63 12.36
CA ASP A 227 24.85 -14.97 13.79
C ASP A 227 25.21 -13.77 14.67
N GLN A 228 25.94 -12.79 14.11
CA GLN A 228 26.35 -11.56 14.79
C GLN A 228 25.29 -10.46 14.77
N LEU A 229 24.23 -10.60 13.97
CA LEU A 229 23.14 -9.63 13.92
C LEU A 229 22.38 -9.58 15.25
N ALA A 230 22.07 -8.37 15.71
CA ALA A 230 21.32 -8.14 16.93
C ALA A 230 20.54 -6.82 16.83
N PHE A 231 19.41 -6.75 17.53
CA PHE A 231 18.67 -5.52 17.79
C PHE A 231 18.96 -4.99 19.19
N TYR A 232 19.19 -5.89 20.16
CA TYR A 232 19.43 -5.51 21.55
C TYR A 232 20.30 -6.54 22.30
N PRO A 233 21.18 -6.12 23.23
CA PRO A 233 21.64 -4.75 23.41
C PRO A 233 22.38 -4.26 22.13
N PRO A 234 22.42 -2.94 21.86
CA PRO A 234 23.18 -2.41 20.73
C PRO A 234 24.66 -2.85 20.79
N HIS A 235 25.30 -2.88 19.61
CA HIS A 235 26.71 -3.23 19.52
C HIS A 235 27.58 -2.38 20.47
N PRO A 236 28.61 -2.93 21.15
CA PRO A 236 29.38 -2.19 22.16
C PRO A 236 30.02 -0.89 21.66
N ASN A 237 30.35 -0.80 20.37
CA ASN A 237 30.91 0.40 19.72
C ASN A 237 29.85 1.32 19.10
N TYR A 238 28.57 1.12 19.39
CA TYR A 238 27.47 1.90 18.83
C TYR A 238 27.45 3.33 19.41
N THR A 239 27.44 4.33 18.53
CA THR A 239 27.46 5.76 18.90
C THR A 239 26.44 6.60 18.13
N TRP A 240 25.57 5.95 17.36
CA TRP A 240 24.53 6.58 16.55
C TRP A 240 23.23 6.79 17.37
N PRO A 241 22.21 7.47 16.82
CA PRO A 241 20.94 7.68 17.53
C PRO A 241 20.29 6.38 17.99
N PHE A 242 19.68 6.37 19.17
CA PHE A 242 19.05 5.18 19.72
C PHE A 242 17.67 4.95 19.09
N ASP A 243 17.67 4.32 17.91
CA ASP A 243 16.51 4.00 17.09
C ASP A 243 16.72 2.59 16.50
N ASP A 244 15.66 1.77 16.47
CA ASP A 244 15.76 0.35 16.09
C ASP A 244 16.25 0.15 14.65
N ILE A 245 15.89 1.03 13.73
CA ILE A 245 16.28 0.90 12.32
C ILE A 245 17.76 1.28 12.13
N ILE A 246 18.24 2.24 12.90
CA ILE A 246 19.63 2.73 12.86
C ILE A 246 20.55 1.75 13.58
N VAL A 247 20.12 1.22 14.72
CA VAL A 247 20.83 0.17 15.48
C VAL A 247 21.01 -1.07 14.61
N PHE A 248 19.96 -1.53 13.93
CA PHE A 248 20.05 -2.71 13.08
C PHE A 248 20.93 -2.47 11.83
N ALA A 249 20.86 -1.29 11.22
CA ALA A 249 21.74 -0.93 10.11
C ALA A 249 23.21 -0.96 10.53
N TYR A 250 23.53 -0.43 11.72
CA TYR A 250 24.88 -0.51 12.27
C TYR A 250 25.28 -1.95 12.57
N ALA A 251 24.39 -2.78 13.12
CA ALA A 251 24.68 -4.19 13.39
C ALA A 251 25.03 -4.95 12.08
N CYS A 252 24.28 -4.73 11.01
CA CYS A 252 24.61 -5.25 9.68
C CYS A 252 26.00 -4.78 9.21
N GLN A 253 26.29 -3.48 9.34
CA GLN A 253 27.58 -2.91 8.94
C GLN A 253 28.74 -3.51 9.74
N ALA A 254 28.60 -3.62 11.07
CA ALA A 254 29.62 -4.16 11.95
C ALA A 254 29.90 -5.65 11.68
N ALA A 255 28.86 -6.41 11.34
CA ALA A 255 28.97 -7.82 10.96
C ALA A 255 29.44 -8.04 9.50
N GLY A 256 29.62 -6.98 8.71
CA GLY A 256 29.97 -7.09 7.29
C GLY A 256 28.83 -7.63 6.40
N VAL A 257 27.60 -7.63 6.90
CA VAL A 257 26.43 -8.18 6.21
C VAL A 257 25.84 -7.16 5.24
N ALA A 258 25.66 -7.55 3.99
CA ALA A 258 25.17 -6.67 2.93
C ALA A 258 23.63 -6.58 2.91
N VAL A 259 23.10 -5.37 3.06
CA VAL A 259 21.67 -5.09 3.06
C VAL A 259 21.20 -4.68 1.66
N HIS A 260 20.04 -5.19 1.23
CA HIS A 260 19.51 -4.96 -0.11
C HIS A 260 18.02 -4.59 -0.12
N VAL A 261 17.61 -3.82 -1.13
CA VAL A 261 16.20 -3.56 -1.46
C VAL A 261 15.91 -4.02 -2.88
N CYS A 262 14.83 -4.76 -3.09
CA CYS A 262 14.42 -5.28 -4.39
C CYS A 262 13.15 -4.57 -4.87
N ASN A 263 13.13 -4.10 -6.12
CA ASN A 263 12.00 -3.38 -6.69
C ASN A 263 11.53 -3.95 -8.04
N GLU A 264 11.99 -5.14 -8.43
CA GLU A 264 11.61 -5.82 -9.67
C GLU A 264 10.11 -6.07 -9.74
N HIS A 265 9.48 -6.34 -8.60
CA HIS A 265 8.05 -6.56 -8.49
C HIS A 265 7.39 -5.45 -7.67
N ARG A 266 6.07 -5.31 -7.84
CA ARG A 266 5.25 -4.60 -6.85
C ARG A 266 4.96 -5.60 -5.74
N TYR A 267 5.54 -5.38 -4.57
CA TYR A 267 5.45 -6.31 -3.45
C TYR A 267 4.29 -5.97 -2.50
N GLY A 268 3.99 -4.69 -2.36
CA GLY A 268 3.02 -4.23 -1.37
C GLY A 268 3.10 -2.74 -1.15
N TYR A 269 2.48 -2.32 -0.05
CA TYR A 269 2.33 -0.93 0.34
C TYR A 269 2.83 -0.71 1.77
N ILE A 270 3.33 0.49 2.06
CA ILE A 270 3.75 0.94 3.40
C ILE A 270 3.00 2.23 3.72
N ASN A 271 2.39 2.29 4.91
CA ASN A 271 1.76 3.50 5.40
C ASN A 271 2.81 4.55 5.75
N VAL A 272 2.49 5.83 5.52
CA VAL A 272 3.37 6.92 5.93
C VAL A 272 3.15 7.16 7.44
N PRO A 273 4.21 7.24 8.25
CA PRO A 273 4.05 7.49 9.67
C PRO A 273 3.44 8.88 9.90
N VAL A 274 2.54 8.98 10.88
CA VAL A 274 2.05 10.27 11.36
C VAL A 274 3.03 10.89 12.36
N LYS A 275 2.92 12.20 12.58
CA LYS A 275 3.77 12.96 13.51
C LYS A 275 3.46 12.60 14.97
N SER A 276 4.39 12.91 15.88
CA SER A 276 4.26 12.60 17.32
C SER A 276 3.02 13.20 17.99
N HIS A 277 2.60 14.39 17.56
CA HIS A 277 1.41 15.09 18.09
C HIS A 277 0.09 14.63 17.47
N GLN A 278 0.13 13.78 16.44
CA GLN A 278 -1.06 13.25 15.78
C GLN A 278 -1.58 12.00 16.49
N GLY A 279 -2.89 11.75 16.37
CA GLY A 279 -3.58 10.65 17.03
C GLY A 279 -3.77 9.42 16.16
N LEU A 280 -4.45 8.42 16.71
CA LEU A 280 -4.81 7.20 15.98
C LEU A 280 -5.81 7.45 14.84
N GLU A 281 -6.64 8.48 14.97
CA GLU A 281 -7.57 8.88 13.91
C GLU A 281 -6.84 9.43 12.68
N ASP A 282 -5.78 10.23 12.88
CA ASP A 282 -4.93 10.70 11.78
C ASP A 282 -4.28 9.52 11.04
N GLU A 283 -3.81 8.51 11.78
CA GLU A 283 -3.21 7.32 11.22
C GLU A 283 -4.23 6.47 10.46
N ARG A 284 -5.44 6.32 11.00
CA ARG A 284 -6.57 5.66 10.32
C ARG A 284 -6.91 6.35 9.00
N VAL A 285 -7.01 7.67 8.98
CA VAL A 285 -7.26 8.46 7.77
C VAL A 285 -6.12 8.28 6.77
N ASN A 286 -4.87 8.28 7.22
CA ASN A 286 -3.74 8.06 6.34
C ASN A 286 -3.74 6.66 5.72
N PHE A 287 -4.12 5.65 6.50
CA PHE A 287 -4.27 4.28 6.01
C PHE A 287 -5.43 4.16 4.99
N ILE A 288 -6.54 4.88 5.18
CA ILE A 288 -7.58 4.99 4.13
C ILE A 288 -6.98 5.54 2.84
N HIS A 289 -6.19 6.61 2.89
CA HIS A 289 -5.51 7.12 1.70
C HIS A 289 -4.59 6.08 1.05
N LEU A 290 -3.94 5.21 1.83
CA LEU A 290 -3.13 4.10 1.30
C LEU A 290 -4.00 3.08 0.55
N ILE A 291 -5.16 2.73 1.10
CA ILE A 291 -6.14 1.85 0.43
C ILE A 291 -6.60 2.49 -0.88
N LEU A 292 -6.91 3.79 -0.88
CA LEU A 292 -7.33 4.51 -2.08
C LEU A 292 -6.26 4.50 -3.17
N GLU A 293 -4.98 4.66 -2.83
CA GLU A 293 -3.86 4.52 -3.77
C GLU A 293 -3.74 3.08 -4.29
N ALA A 294 -3.99 2.08 -3.44
CA ALA A 294 -3.93 0.67 -3.84
C ALA A 294 -5.02 0.26 -4.83
N LEU A 295 -6.23 0.83 -4.72
CA LEU A 295 -7.36 0.57 -5.63
C LEU A 295 -7.09 0.99 -7.09
N VAL A 296 -6.06 1.81 -7.32
CA VAL A 296 -5.71 2.34 -8.66
C VAL A 296 -4.78 1.39 -9.39
N ASP A 297 -3.59 1.19 -8.83
CA ASP A 297 -2.46 0.60 -9.53
C ASP A 297 -2.26 -0.89 -9.18
N GLY A 298 -2.94 -1.39 -8.14
CA GLY A 298 -2.69 -2.71 -7.54
C GLY A 298 -3.94 -3.56 -7.31
N PRO A 299 -3.75 -4.83 -6.92
CA PRO A 299 -4.86 -5.62 -6.41
C PRO A 299 -5.38 -4.97 -5.11
N PRO A 300 -6.71 -4.99 -4.88
CA PRO A 300 -7.29 -4.46 -3.64
C PRO A 300 -6.67 -5.09 -2.41
N MET A 301 -6.46 -4.30 -1.36
CA MET A 301 -6.05 -4.80 -0.05
C MET A 301 -7.18 -5.62 0.57
N GLN A 302 -7.16 -6.93 0.36
CA GLN A 302 -8.17 -7.83 0.92
C GLN A 302 -7.91 -8.03 2.42
N ALA A 303 -8.93 -7.73 3.22
CA ALA A 303 -8.92 -7.98 4.66
C ALA A 303 -9.06 -9.48 4.99
N SER A 304 -8.52 -9.89 6.12
CA SER A 304 -8.72 -11.22 6.69
C SER A 304 -10.20 -11.46 6.99
N ALA A 305 -10.64 -12.70 6.75
CA ALA A 305 -11.97 -13.17 7.12
C ALA A 305 -12.03 -13.69 8.58
N HIS A 306 -10.88 -13.73 9.25
CA HIS A 306 -10.70 -14.30 10.59
C HIS A 306 -10.56 -13.23 11.68
N VAL A 307 -10.81 -11.96 11.36
CA VAL A 307 -10.91 -10.88 12.35
C VAL A 307 -12.19 -10.08 12.18
N THR A 308 -12.77 -9.67 13.30
CA THR A 308 -13.91 -8.79 13.34
C THR A 308 -13.47 -7.38 12.98
N ARG A 309 -14.15 -6.81 11.97
CA ARG A 309 -13.89 -5.45 11.51
C ARG A 309 -14.95 -4.50 12.07
N PRO A 310 -14.58 -3.25 12.43
CA PRO A 310 -15.56 -2.20 12.66
C PRO A 310 -16.50 -2.09 11.47
N SER A 311 -17.81 -2.12 11.73
CA SER A 311 -18.82 -1.96 10.69
C SER A 311 -18.79 -0.55 10.14
N LYS A 312 -18.63 -0.43 8.82
CA LYS A 312 -18.71 0.86 8.15
C LYS A 312 -20.13 1.39 8.16
N ARG A 313 -20.27 2.70 8.36
CA ARG A 313 -21.54 3.44 8.40
C ARG A 313 -21.51 4.58 7.39
N PRO A 314 -21.67 4.28 6.08
CA PRO A 314 -21.69 5.31 5.06
C PRO A 314 -22.73 6.38 5.37
N SER A 315 -22.32 7.64 5.28
CA SER A 315 -23.18 8.80 5.49
C SER A 315 -23.13 9.73 4.27
N LYS A 316 -24.04 10.71 4.24
CA LYS A 316 -24.01 11.77 3.23
C LYS A 316 -23.11 12.94 3.65
N ILE A 317 -22.23 12.74 4.64
CA ILE A 317 -21.24 13.72 5.15
C ILE A 317 -21.82 15.10 5.46
N GLY A 318 -23.07 15.14 5.95
CA GLY A 318 -23.79 16.38 6.28
C GLY A 318 -24.61 16.99 5.14
N PHE A 319 -24.60 16.40 3.94
CA PHE A 319 -25.46 16.82 2.82
C PHE A 319 -26.78 16.05 2.75
N ASP A 320 -27.77 16.63 2.09
CA ASP A 320 -29.06 15.97 1.81
C ASP A 320 -28.94 14.79 0.84
N GLU A 321 -28.01 14.88 -0.11
CA GLU A 321 -27.70 13.84 -1.09
C GLU A 321 -26.29 14.01 -1.66
N VAL A 322 -25.64 12.89 -1.96
CA VAL A 322 -24.35 12.86 -2.67
C VAL A 322 -24.57 12.10 -3.98
N PHE A 323 -24.35 12.76 -5.12
CA PHE A 323 -24.54 12.14 -6.44
C PHE A 323 -23.20 11.67 -7.03
N VAL A 324 -23.17 10.45 -7.55
CA VAL A 324 -22.03 9.88 -8.27
C VAL A 324 -22.38 9.82 -9.75
N ILE A 325 -22.01 10.86 -10.48
CA ILE A 325 -22.23 10.95 -11.93
C ILE A 325 -21.15 10.12 -12.62
N SER A 326 -21.54 9.04 -13.27
CA SER A 326 -20.61 8.12 -13.90
C SER A 326 -21.16 7.61 -15.22
N LEU A 327 -20.31 7.55 -16.25
CA LEU A 327 -20.69 6.98 -17.54
C LEU A 327 -20.95 5.48 -17.41
N ALA A 328 -22.12 5.02 -17.87
CA ALA A 328 -22.49 3.60 -17.82
C ALA A 328 -21.49 2.70 -18.56
N ARG A 329 -20.85 3.22 -19.62
CA ARG A 329 -19.81 2.52 -20.39
C ARG A 329 -18.45 2.39 -19.68
N ARG A 330 -18.25 3.01 -18.50
CA ARG A 330 -17.01 2.94 -17.70
C ARG A 330 -17.25 2.22 -16.37
N PRO A 331 -17.63 0.93 -16.38
CA PRO A 331 -17.94 0.18 -15.17
C PRO A 331 -16.75 0.09 -14.22
N ASP A 332 -15.53 0.04 -14.76
CA ASP A 332 -14.27 -0.02 -14.01
C ASP A 332 -14.02 1.24 -13.16
N ARG A 333 -14.19 2.43 -13.75
CA ARG A 333 -14.08 3.71 -13.03
C ARG A 333 -15.20 3.87 -12.01
N ARG A 334 -16.41 3.42 -12.35
CA ARG A 334 -17.57 3.43 -11.46
C ARG A 334 -17.32 2.58 -10.22
N GLU A 335 -16.87 1.34 -10.42
CA GLU A 335 -16.57 0.41 -9.34
C GLU A 335 -15.46 0.95 -8.44
N ARG A 336 -14.35 1.46 -9.01
CA ARG A 336 -13.28 2.10 -8.24
C ARG A 336 -13.79 3.29 -7.43
N MET A 337 -14.58 4.17 -8.02
CA MET A 337 -15.16 5.31 -7.29
C MET A 337 -16.06 4.84 -6.14
N LEU A 338 -16.93 3.86 -6.37
CA LEU A 338 -17.81 3.33 -5.32
C LEU A 338 -17.02 2.63 -4.21
N ALA A 339 -15.97 1.89 -4.55
CA ALA A 339 -15.05 1.32 -3.57
C ALA A 339 -14.36 2.42 -2.75
N SER A 340 -13.86 3.47 -3.40
CA SER A 340 -13.24 4.61 -2.72
C SER A 340 -14.22 5.32 -1.76
N LEU A 341 -15.46 5.56 -2.20
CA LEU A 341 -16.50 6.14 -1.34
C LEU A 341 -16.87 5.23 -0.16
N TRP A 342 -16.90 3.92 -0.37
CA TRP A 342 -17.10 2.95 0.70
C TRP A 342 -15.94 2.97 1.71
N GLU A 343 -14.69 3.11 1.27
CA GLU A 343 -13.52 3.27 2.13
C GLU A 343 -13.56 4.56 2.96
N MET A 344 -14.12 5.63 2.41
CA MET A 344 -14.32 6.91 3.11
C MET A 344 -15.65 7.01 3.87
N GLU A 345 -16.46 5.95 3.90
CA GLU A 345 -17.80 5.93 4.51
C GLU A 345 -18.74 7.04 3.96
N ILE A 346 -18.71 7.21 2.64
CA ILE A 346 -19.57 8.15 1.92
C ILE A 346 -20.63 7.37 1.13
N SER A 347 -21.90 7.65 1.42
CA SER A 347 -23.04 7.09 0.69
C SER A 347 -23.36 7.96 -0.53
N GLY A 348 -23.09 7.45 -1.73
CA GLY A 348 -23.39 8.13 -2.98
C GLY A 348 -24.47 7.44 -3.81
N ARG A 349 -25.41 8.21 -4.38
CA ARG A 349 -26.39 7.74 -5.36
C ARG A 349 -25.81 7.81 -6.77
N VAL A 350 -25.66 6.66 -7.42
CA VAL A 350 -25.19 6.61 -8.82
C VAL A 350 -26.24 7.19 -9.76
N VAL A 351 -25.78 8.07 -10.65
CA VAL A 351 -26.57 8.62 -11.76
C VAL A 351 -25.81 8.31 -13.05
N ASP A 352 -26.50 7.69 -14.01
CA ASP A 352 -25.93 7.42 -15.32
C ASP A 352 -25.67 8.75 -16.04
N ALA A 353 -24.40 9.02 -16.31
CA ALA A 353 -24.00 10.21 -17.04
C ALA A 353 -24.39 10.09 -18.51
N VAL A 354 -24.79 11.20 -19.10
CA VAL A 354 -25.08 11.33 -20.53
C VAL A 354 -23.79 11.10 -21.32
N ASP A 355 -23.81 10.08 -22.16
CA ASP A 355 -22.69 9.78 -23.04
C ASP A 355 -22.64 10.75 -24.21
N GLY A 356 -21.70 11.70 -24.15
CA GLY A 356 -21.44 12.63 -25.24
C GLY A 356 -21.18 11.96 -26.60
N ARG A 357 -20.62 10.75 -26.63
CA ARG A 357 -20.37 10.01 -27.89
C ARG A 357 -21.65 9.57 -28.57
N MET A 358 -22.75 9.46 -27.83
CA MET A 358 -24.07 9.11 -28.36
C MET A 358 -24.86 10.34 -28.82
N LEU A 359 -24.36 11.56 -28.58
CA LEU A 359 -25.02 12.79 -28.99
C LEU A 359 -24.76 13.08 -30.49
N ASN A 360 -25.79 13.57 -31.16
CA ASN A 360 -25.68 14.13 -32.51
C ASN A 360 -26.32 15.52 -32.54
N SER A 361 -26.01 16.30 -33.57
CA SER A 361 -26.50 17.69 -33.68
C SER A 361 -28.03 17.79 -33.67
N SER A 362 -28.75 16.78 -34.17
CA SER A 362 -30.22 16.78 -34.14
C SER A 362 -30.78 16.58 -32.74
N ALA A 363 -30.21 15.65 -31.96
CA ALA A 363 -30.61 15.38 -30.58
C ALA A 363 -30.36 16.60 -29.69
N ILE A 364 -29.18 17.21 -29.82
CA ILE A 364 -28.81 18.41 -29.07
C ILE A 364 -29.77 19.57 -29.37
N ARG A 365 -30.07 19.83 -30.65
CA ARG A 365 -31.05 20.86 -31.05
C ARG A 365 -32.46 20.57 -30.51
N SER A 366 -32.87 19.30 -30.48
CA SER A 366 -34.19 18.92 -29.94
C SER A 366 -34.33 19.18 -28.44
N LEU A 367 -33.21 19.18 -27.70
CA LEU A 367 -33.16 19.53 -26.28
C LEU A 367 -33.17 21.06 -26.06
N GLY A 368 -33.16 21.87 -27.12
CA GLY A 368 -33.10 23.33 -27.03
C GLY A 368 -31.76 23.85 -26.49
N VAL A 369 -30.71 23.02 -26.52
CA VAL A 369 -29.38 23.41 -26.05
C VAL A 369 -28.62 24.03 -27.22
N ASP A 370 -28.15 25.27 -27.03
CA ASP A 370 -27.32 25.98 -28.00
C ASP A 370 -26.03 26.49 -27.35
N LEU A 371 -24.99 26.61 -28.16
CA LEU A 371 -23.72 27.17 -27.71
C LEU A 371 -23.82 28.70 -27.71
N LEU A 372 -23.25 29.34 -26.68
CA LEU A 372 -23.16 30.80 -26.64
C LEU A 372 -22.41 31.29 -27.90
N PRO A 373 -22.96 32.26 -28.67
CA PRO A 373 -22.31 32.76 -29.87
C PRO A 373 -20.89 33.25 -29.59
N GLY A 374 -19.91 32.72 -30.34
CA GLY A 374 -18.50 33.08 -30.20
C GLY A 374 -17.77 32.42 -29.02
N TYR A 375 -18.40 31.48 -28.30
CA TYR A 375 -17.72 30.74 -27.25
C TYR A 375 -16.51 29.95 -27.79
N GLN A 376 -15.38 30.11 -27.12
CA GLN A 376 -14.20 29.27 -27.27
C GLN A 376 -13.66 28.97 -25.88
N ASP A 377 -13.21 27.73 -25.66
CA ASP A 377 -12.53 27.39 -24.40
C ASP A 377 -11.28 28.27 -24.24
N PRO A 378 -11.14 29.01 -23.12
CA PRO A 378 -10.06 30.00 -22.97
C PRO A 378 -8.66 29.38 -22.87
N TYR A 379 -8.54 28.06 -22.67
CA TYR A 379 -7.26 27.37 -22.55
C TYR A 379 -6.80 26.75 -23.87
N SER A 380 -7.74 26.23 -24.67
CA SER A 380 -7.45 25.46 -25.88
C SER A 380 -7.95 26.13 -27.17
N GLY A 381 -8.73 27.21 -27.09
CA GLY A 381 -9.23 27.97 -28.24
C GLY A 381 -10.23 27.20 -29.12
N ARG A 382 -10.64 26.00 -28.72
CA ARG A 382 -11.60 25.16 -29.44
C ARG A 382 -13.04 25.41 -28.98
N THR A 383 -13.99 24.94 -29.79
CA THR A 383 -15.38 24.80 -29.39
C THR A 383 -15.56 23.68 -28.34
N LEU A 384 -16.74 23.60 -27.73
CA LEU A 384 -17.10 22.50 -26.84
C LEU A 384 -17.07 21.17 -27.60
N THR A 385 -16.66 20.13 -26.88
CA THR A 385 -16.76 18.74 -27.32
C THR A 385 -18.12 18.17 -26.91
N LYS A 386 -18.58 17.13 -27.61
CA LYS A 386 -19.81 16.43 -27.23
C LYS A 386 -19.72 15.80 -25.84
N GLY A 387 -18.52 15.45 -25.38
CA GLY A 387 -18.24 14.94 -24.04
C GLY A 387 -18.43 16.00 -22.95
N GLU A 388 -17.97 17.24 -23.16
CA GLU A 388 -18.26 18.36 -22.25
C GLU A 388 -19.76 18.66 -22.18
N VAL A 389 -20.46 18.44 -23.28
CA VAL A 389 -21.91 18.61 -23.36
C VAL A 389 -22.65 17.50 -22.64
N GLY A 390 -22.20 16.25 -22.79
CA GLY A 390 -22.67 15.13 -21.98
C GLY A 390 -22.47 15.39 -20.48
N CYS A 391 -21.32 15.97 -20.10
CA CYS A 391 -21.07 16.40 -18.71
C CYS A 391 -22.08 17.46 -18.25
N PHE A 392 -22.32 18.50 -19.04
CA PHE A 392 -23.33 19.52 -18.75
C PHE A 392 -24.74 18.91 -18.57
N LEU A 393 -25.19 18.10 -19.53
CA LEU A 393 -26.52 17.47 -19.49
C LEU A 393 -26.69 16.55 -18.28
N SER A 394 -25.63 15.83 -17.90
CA SER A 394 -25.64 14.98 -16.71
C SER A 394 -25.89 15.79 -15.44
N HIS A 395 -25.17 16.91 -15.27
CA HIS A 395 -25.37 17.80 -14.12
C HIS A 395 -26.73 18.51 -14.18
N TYR A 396 -27.16 18.95 -15.37
CA TYR A 396 -28.45 19.60 -15.58
C TYR A 396 -29.62 18.71 -15.12
N SER A 397 -29.60 17.42 -15.45
CA SER A 397 -30.64 16.47 -15.01
C SER A 397 -30.76 16.36 -13.49
N ILE A 398 -29.63 16.46 -12.77
CA ILE A 398 -29.62 16.49 -11.30
C ILE A 398 -30.20 17.81 -10.79
N TRP A 399 -29.90 18.94 -11.44
CA TRP A 399 -30.49 20.21 -11.08
C TRP A 399 -32.01 20.22 -11.28
N GLU A 400 -32.52 19.62 -12.35
CA GLU A 400 -33.97 19.45 -12.53
C GLU A 400 -34.58 18.63 -11.38
N GLU A 401 -33.92 17.54 -10.96
CA GLU A 401 -34.34 16.75 -9.79
C GLU A 401 -34.33 17.57 -8.50
N VAL A 402 -33.29 18.38 -8.28
CA VAL A 402 -33.17 19.26 -7.10
C VAL A 402 -34.27 20.31 -7.08
N VAL A 403 -34.54 20.95 -8.23
CA VAL A 403 -35.61 21.94 -8.38
C VAL A 403 -36.98 21.30 -8.29
N ALA A 404 -37.17 20.02 -8.63
CA ALA A 404 -38.45 19.34 -8.44
C ALA A 404 -38.75 19.05 -6.95
N ARG A 405 -37.75 19.00 -6.08
CA ARG A 405 -37.90 18.62 -4.67
C ARG A 405 -38.05 19.86 -3.77
N GLU A 406 -39.29 20.13 -3.33
CA GLU A 406 -39.62 21.27 -2.46
C GLU A 406 -38.77 21.33 -1.18
N GLN A 407 -38.46 20.18 -0.59
CA GLN A 407 -37.61 20.07 0.60
C GLN A 407 -36.18 20.61 0.38
N TYR A 408 -35.60 20.37 -0.81
CA TYR A 408 -34.27 20.91 -1.13
C TYR A 408 -34.36 22.41 -1.40
N LYS A 409 -35.41 22.85 -2.09
CA LYS A 409 -35.67 24.27 -2.38
C LYS A 409 -35.89 25.12 -1.14
N ALA A 410 -36.42 24.55 -0.05
CA ALA A 410 -36.74 25.27 1.18
C ALA A 410 -35.51 25.94 1.84
N HIS A 411 -34.30 25.45 1.56
CA HIS A 411 -33.04 25.98 2.11
C HIS A 411 -32.46 27.15 1.31
N PHE A 412 -32.93 27.40 0.08
CA PHE A 412 -32.36 28.42 -0.83
C PHE A 412 -33.21 29.70 -0.84
N TRP A 413 -33.23 30.41 0.29
CA TRP A 413 -33.75 31.78 0.37
C TRP A 413 -32.67 32.76 0.88
N PRO A 414 -32.29 33.80 0.11
CA PRO A 414 -32.73 34.08 -1.27
C PRO A 414 -32.33 32.97 -2.25
N ARG A 415 -32.93 32.93 -3.44
CA ARG A 415 -32.61 31.91 -4.47
C ARG A 415 -31.29 32.24 -5.16
N ASP A 416 -30.22 32.40 -4.39
CA ASP A 416 -28.85 32.54 -4.87
C ASP A 416 -28.15 31.18 -4.85
N LEU A 417 -27.75 30.70 -6.03
CA LEU A 417 -26.93 29.50 -6.12
C LEU A 417 -25.51 29.86 -5.68
N VAL A 418 -25.10 29.38 -4.51
CA VAL A 418 -23.71 29.44 -4.07
C VAL A 418 -23.05 28.09 -4.32
N ALA A 419 -22.34 27.98 -5.43
CA ALA A 419 -21.57 26.79 -5.78
C ALA A 419 -20.16 26.90 -5.19
N PHE A 420 -19.79 25.92 -4.35
CA PHE A 420 -18.46 25.82 -3.76
C PHE A 420 -17.70 24.66 -4.39
N SER A 421 -16.42 24.88 -4.67
CA SER A 421 -15.48 23.78 -4.92
C SER A 421 -14.75 23.46 -3.63
N ALA A 422 -14.74 22.20 -3.21
CA ALA A 422 -13.87 21.77 -2.13
C ALA A 422 -12.40 21.88 -2.57
N ARG A 423 -11.56 22.47 -1.71
CA ARG A 423 -10.10 22.37 -1.79
C ARG A 423 -9.55 22.12 -0.39
N PRO A 424 -8.82 21.01 -0.16
CA PRO A 424 -8.47 19.95 -1.11
C PRO A 424 -9.69 19.12 -1.57
N LEU A 425 -9.52 18.33 -2.64
CA LEU A 425 -10.54 17.38 -3.10
C LEU A 425 -10.74 16.26 -2.07
N LEU A 426 -11.96 15.76 -1.93
CA LEU A 426 -12.25 14.58 -1.10
C LEU A 426 -11.65 13.31 -1.70
N ALA A 427 -11.75 13.14 -3.01
CA ALA A 427 -11.08 12.09 -3.76
C ALA A 427 -10.41 12.69 -5.00
N ALA A 428 -9.09 12.52 -5.11
CA ALA A 428 -8.36 12.97 -6.27
C ALA A 428 -8.56 12.01 -7.46
N PRO A 429 -8.51 12.50 -8.72
CA PRO A 429 -8.61 11.67 -9.93
C PRO A 429 -7.62 10.51 -9.98
N THR A 430 -6.45 10.65 -9.34
CA THR A 430 -5.52 9.56 -9.05
C THR A 430 -6.25 8.29 -8.62
N HIS A 431 -7.17 8.41 -7.66
CA HIS A 431 -7.72 7.31 -6.87
C HIS A 431 -8.88 6.58 -7.55
N TYR A 432 -9.32 6.99 -8.75
CA TYR A 432 -10.44 6.36 -9.44
C TYR A 432 -10.30 6.27 -10.96
N ALA A 433 -9.45 7.10 -11.58
CA ALA A 433 -9.30 7.06 -13.03
C ALA A 433 -8.62 5.76 -13.50
N GLY A 434 -7.51 5.35 -12.88
CA GLY A 434 -6.74 4.16 -13.24
C GLY A 434 -5.98 4.26 -14.57
N ASP A 435 -6.13 5.35 -15.32
CA ASP A 435 -5.47 5.54 -16.61
C ASP A 435 -4.10 6.20 -16.42
N ALA A 436 -3.06 5.75 -17.13
CA ALA A 436 -1.68 6.23 -16.94
C ALA A 436 -1.51 7.75 -17.08
N GLU A 437 -2.35 8.38 -17.92
CA GLU A 437 -2.34 9.82 -18.21
C GLU A 437 -3.56 10.58 -17.65
N TRP A 438 -4.39 9.93 -16.82
CA TRP A 438 -5.59 10.50 -16.17
C TRP A 438 -6.54 11.20 -17.16
N LEU A 439 -6.72 10.60 -18.33
CA LEU A 439 -7.46 11.21 -19.41
C LEU A 439 -8.96 11.32 -19.06
N SER A 440 -9.50 12.54 -19.08
CA SER A 440 -10.94 12.73 -18.91
C SER A 440 -11.71 12.15 -20.10
N ASP A 441 -12.84 11.48 -19.82
CA ASP A 441 -13.75 10.99 -20.86
C ASP A 441 -14.37 12.14 -21.69
N THR A 442 -14.29 13.38 -21.20
CA THR A 442 -14.77 14.57 -21.92
C THR A 442 -13.78 15.04 -23.00
N GLU A 443 -12.48 14.79 -22.82
CA GLU A 443 -11.42 15.37 -23.67
C GLU A 443 -11.19 14.61 -25.00
N THR A 444 -11.75 13.40 -25.16
CA THR A 444 -11.52 12.54 -26.33
C THR A 444 -12.69 12.44 -27.31
N SER A 445 -13.70 13.29 -27.18
CA SER A 445 -14.90 13.24 -28.02
C SER A 445 -14.83 14.21 -29.20
N SER A 446 -15.71 14.04 -30.19
CA SER A 446 -15.75 14.94 -31.35
C SER A 446 -16.22 16.35 -30.95
N PRO A 447 -15.90 17.38 -31.75
CA PRO A 447 -16.47 18.71 -31.60
C PRO A 447 -18.01 18.68 -31.59
N TRP A 448 -18.61 19.66 -30.92
CA TRP A 448 -20.07 19.80 -30.76
C TRP A 448 -20.85 19.71 -32.07
N ASP A 449 -20.35 20.33 -33.14
CA ASP A 449 -20.95 20.43 -34.47
C ASP A 449 -20.49 19.33 -35.44
N ASP A 450 -19.64 18.40 -34.97
CA ASP A 450 -19.10 17.33 -35.79
C ASP A 450 -19.83 15.99 -35.54
N ASP A 451 -20.68 15.64 -36.50
CA ASP A 451 -21.40 14.36 -36.55
C ASP A 451 -20.62 13.24 -37.26
N SER A 452 -19.41 13.50 -37.77
CA SER A 452 -18.57 12.47 -38.40
C SER A 452 -18.02 11.45 -37.40
N GLY A 453 -18.07 11.77 -36.10
CA GLY A 453 -17.54 10.92 -35.02
C GLY A 453 -16.01 10.95 -34.93
N ARG A 454 -15.34 11.85 -35.66
CA ARG A 454 -13.89 12.01 -35.59
C ARG A 454 -13.49 12.49 -34.19
N LEU A 455 -12.76 11.64 -33.47
CA LEU A 455 -12.23 12.00 -32.16
C LEU A 455 -11.14 13.05 -32.31
N ILE A 456 -11.13 14.04 -31.41
CA ILE A 456 -10.05 15.02 -31.34
C ILE A 456 -8.82 14.31 -30.76
N SER A 457 -7.67 14.43 -31.44
CA SER A 457 -6.39 13.99 -30.89
C SER A 457 -6.04 14.89 -29.71
N TRP A 458 -5.85 14.30 -28.54
CA TRP A 458 -5.47 15.03 -27.33
C TRP A 458 -4.13 15.75 -27.52
N SER A 459 -4.09 17.04 -27.22
CA SER A 459 -2.90 17.90 -27.39
C SER A 459 -2.33 18.44 -26.07
N GLY A 460 -2.60 17.78 -24.94
CA GLY A 460 -2.04 18.19 -23.65
C GLY A 460 -2.79 19.33 -22.98
N SER A 461 -3.94 19.03 -22.38
CA SER A 461 -4.57 19.92 -21.39
C SER A 461 -3.82 19.78 -20.06
N GLN A 462 -3.26 20.87 -19.51
CA GLN A 462 -2.66 20.88 -18.17
C GLN A 462 -3.66 20.48 -17.06
N LYS A 463 -4.97 20.41 -17.34
CA LYS A 463 -6.00 20.01 -16.39
C LYS A 463 -6.02 18.51 -16.10
N ALA A 464 -5.44 17.68 -16.96
CA ALA A 464 -5.56 16.22 -16.92
C ALA A 464 -4.21 15.48 -16.84
N LEU A 465 -3.08 16.15 -17.02
CA LEU A 465 -1.78 15.49 -16.84
C LEU A 465 -1.55 15.17 -15.37
N ARG A 466 -0.99 13.98 -15.09
CA ARG A 466 -0.32 13.65 -13.83
C ARG A 466 0.78 14.69 -13.60
N SER A 467 0.43 15.83 -13.02
CA SER A 467 1.42 16.75 -12.45
C SER A 467 2.23 15.91 -11.47
N PRO A 468 3.57 15.99 -11.46
CA PRO A 468 4.37 15.22 -10.52
C PRO A 468 4.03 15.70 -9.10
N ARG A 469 3.01 15.05 -8.51
CA ARG A 469 2.49 15.18 -7.14
C ARG A 469 2.47 16.62 -6.62
N LEU A 470 1.28 17.23 -6.67
CA LEU A 470 0.95 18.51 -6.00
C LEU A 470 1.69 18.66 -4.67
N ASP A 471 2.58 19.65 -4.64
CA ASP A 471 3.28 20.13 -3.46
C ASP A 471 2.30 20.39 -2.31
N MET A 472 2.36 19.55 -1.28
CA MET A 472 2.00 19.91 0.10
C MET A 472 3.20 20.59 0.79
N ALA A 473 3.96 21.41 0.05
CA ALA A 473 5.00 22.26 0.60
C ALA A 473 4.38 23.60 1.01
N GLY A 474 3.76 23.63 2.19
CA GLY A 474 3.49 24.87 2.91
C GLY A 474 4.79 25.38 3.53
N SER A 475 5.34 26.45 2.96
CA SER A 475 6.50 27.18 3.49
C SER A 475 6.17 27.87 4.82
N SER A 476 7.00 27.65 5.85
CA SER A 476 7.61 28.74 6.62
C SER A 476 8.77 28.21 7.45
N GLY A 477 9.98 28.66 7.12
CA GLY A 477 11.17 28.39 7.92
C GLY A 477 11.16 29.16 9.23
N HIS A 478 11.51 28.48 10.31
CA HIS A 478 12.41 28.98 11.34
C HIS A 478 13.16 27.79 11.93
N SER A 479 14.47 27.95 11.99
CA SER A 479 15.47 27.02 12.47
C SER A 479 15.24 26.62 13.93
N LEU A 480 14.73 25.40 14.13
CA LEU A 480 14.92 24.59 15.33
C LEU A 480 15.18 23.16 14.83
N GLN A 481 16.19 22.50 15.39
CA GLN A 481 16.61 21.16 14.96
C GLN A 481 15.43 20.17 14.99
N PRO A 482 15.03 19.58 13.84
CA PRO A 482 13.95 18.60 13.79
C PRO A 482 14.43 17.22 14.24
N GLN A 483 13.52 16.40 14.76
CA GLN A 483 13.79 15.05 15.24
C GLN A 483 13.88 14.04 14.07
N PRO A 484 14.52 12.87 14.26
CA PRO A 484 14.93 11.94 13.19
C PRO A 484 13.82 11.44 12.26
N ARG A 485 12.55 11.51 12.67
CA ARG A 485 11.38 11.06 11.91
C ARG A 485 10.68 12.14 11.08
N ASP A 486 11.04 13.41 11.22
CA ASP A 486 10.34 14.50 10.51
C ASP A 486 10.71 14.59 9.01
N GLU A 487 11.75 13.86 8.57
CA GLU A 487 12.10 13.65 7.15
C GLU A 487 11.75 12.24 6.62
N LEU A 488 11.06 11.41 7.41
CA LEU A 488 10.63 10.05 7.03
C LEU A 488 9.30 10.08 6.26
#